data_AF-L9XVG2-F1
#
_entry.id   AF-L9XVG2-F1
#
_cell.length_a   1.000
_cell.length_b   1.000
_cell.length_c   1.000
_cell.angle_alpha   90.00
_cell.angle_beta   90.00
_cell.angle_gamma   90.00
#
_symmetry.space_group_name_H-M   'P 1'
#
loop_
_entity.id
_entity.type
_entity.pdbx_description
1 polymer ?
#
loop_
_entity_poly.entity_id
_entity_poly.type
_entity_poly.pdbx_seq_one_letter_code
_entity_poly.pdbx_strand_id
1 'polypeptide(L)'
;MSDRKDRLRRGFLGVGVVTLVLAVGIVVLAGTTPVTAALFGWLAVGGGLLIVAGVRERLGSVGWPRIGAVGLAVLALGATTLGFTQLLAGAGGWTLLNGLVMLVVGLALVLLALECWLGGVGISAETFAVE
;
A
#
# COMPACT_ATOMS: atom_id res chain seq x y z
N MET A 1 -8.82 -19.89 12.41
CA MET A 1 -8.56 -18.91 11.33
C MET A 1 -9.78 -18.83 10.40
N SER A 2 -10.34 -17.64 10.19
CA SER A 2 -11.48 -17.47 9.29
C SER A 2 -11.01 -17.34 7.83
N ASP A 3 -11.72 -17.94 6.87
CA ASP A 3 -11.41 -17.87 5.43
C ASP A 3 -11.27 -16.44 4.89
N ARG A 4 -11.82 -15.46 5.60
CA ARG A 4 -11.76 -14.04 5.26
C ARG A 4 -10.43 -13.40 5.68
N LYS A 5 -9.90 -13.73 6.86
CA LYS A 5 -8.58 -13.30 7.34
C LYS A 5 -7.49 -13.76 6.38
N ASP A 6 -7.55 -15.02 5.95
CA ASP A 6 -6.55 -15.61 5.06
C ASP A 6 -6.56 -15.02 3.66
N ARG A 7 -7.75 -14.65 3.16
CA ARG A 7 -7.87 -13.91 1.89
C ARG A 7 -7.27 -12.52 2.00
N LEU A 8 -7.52 -11.80 3.09
CA LEU A 8 -6.98 -10.47 3.30
C LEU A 8 -5.45 -10.50 3.45
N ARG A 9 -4.92 -11.43 4.24
CA ARG A 9 -3.46 -11.62 4.43
C ARG A 9 -2.76 -12.03 3.13
N ARG A 10 -3.36 -12.93 2.33
CA ARG A 10 -2.86 -13.24 0.98
C ARG A 10 -2.93 -12.04 0.04
N GLY A 11 -3.97 -11.22 0.15
CA GLY A 11 -4.07 -9.95 -0.58
C GLY A 11 -2.91 -9.02 -0.26
N PHE A 12 -2.59 -8.80 1.02
CA PHE A 12 -1.43 -8.01 1.42
C PHE A 12 -0.11 -8.58 0.93
N LEU A 13 0.07 -9.89 1.03
CA LEU A 13 1.25 -10.55 0.50
C LEU A 13 1.40 -10.31 -1.01
N GLY A 14 0.33 -10.53 -1.78
CA GLY A 14 0.33 -10.32 -3.22
C GLY A 14 0.63 -8.88 -3.62
N VAL A 15 -0.07 -7.91 -3.01
CA VAL A 15 0.14 -6.48 -3.27
C VAL A 15 1.55 -6.06 -2.86
N GLY A 16 2.04 -6.53 -1.72
CA GLY A 16 3.39 -6.23 -1.24
C GLY A 16 4.47 -6.75 -2.20
N VAL A 17 4.32 -7.99 -2.69
CA VAL A 17 5.25 -8.57 -3.68
C VAL A 17 5.23 -7.78 -4.98
N VAL A 18 4.05 -7.48 -5.53
CA VAL A 18 3.93 -6.68 -6.77
C VAL A 18 4.57 -5.30 -6.57
N THR A 19 4.36 -4.67 -5.42
CA THR A 19 4.96 -3.38 -5.07
C THR A 19 6.49 -3.44 -5.05
N LEU A 20 7.08 -4.49 -4.46
CA LEU A 20 8.53 -4.68 -4.44
C LEU A 20 9.10 -4.94 -5.84
N VAL A 21 8.42 -5.75 -6.64
CA VAL A 21 8.81 -6.00 -8.04
C VAL A 21 8.80 -4.70 -8.83
N LEU A 22 7.77 -3.86 -8.65
CA LEU A 22 7.70 -2.54 -9.27
C LEU A 22 8.85 -1.63 -8.80
N ALA A 23 9.15 -1.62 -7.50
CA ALA A 23 10.25 -0.84 -6.95
C ALA A 23 11.60 -1.21 -7.61
N VAL A 24 11.89 -2.51 -7.67
CA VAL A 24 13.10 -3.03 -8.34
C VAL A 24 13.10 -2.69 -9.82
N GLY A 25 11.96 -2.88 -10.50
CA GLY A 25 11.80 -2.55 -11.92
C GLY A 25 12.11 -1.09 -12.24
N ILE A 26 11.69 -0.14 -11.39
CA ILE A 26 12.01 1.29 -11.55
C ILE A 26 13.52 1.50 -11.55
N VAL A 27 14.25 0.93 -10.59
CA VAL A 27 15.71 1.10 -10.50
C VAL A 27 16.43 0.43 -11.67
N VAL A 28 15.98 -0.76 -12.07
CA VAL A 28 16.58 -1.52 -13.18
C VAL A 28 16.38 -0.81 -14.52
N LEU A 29 15.19 -0.23 -14.76
CA LEU A 29 14.84 0.37 -16.05
C LEU A 29 15.24 1.85 -16.17
N ALA A 30 15.13 2.63 -15.09
CA ALA A 30 15.42 4.07 -15.10
C ALA A 30 16.83 4.41 -14.57
N GLY A 31 17.57 3.41 -14.08
CA GLY A 31 18.88 3.60 -13.45
C GLY A 31 18.79 4.15 -12.02
N THR A 32 19.95 4.35 -11.39
CA THR A 32 20.04 4.83 -10.00
C THR A 32 20.32 6.32 -9.95
N THR A 33 19.25 7.10 -9.78
CA THR A 33 19.25 8.53 -9.44
C THR A 33 18.73 8.74 -8.01
N PRO A 34 18.96 9.91 -7.39
CA PRO A 34 18.38 10.23 -6.08
C PRO A 34 16.85 10.10 -6.05
N VAL A 35 16.17 10.47 -7.14
CA VAL A 35 14.71 10.38 -7.26
C VAL A 35 14.25 8.92 -7.32
N THR A 36 14.88 8.10 -8.17
CA THR A 36 14.54 6.66 -8.26
C THR A 36 14.89 5.92 -6.98
N ALA A 37 15.95 6.32 -6.27
CA ALA A 37 16.31 5.74 -4.98
C ALA A 37 15.28 6.10 -3.89
N ALA A 38 14.78 7.34 -3.88
CA ALA A 38 13.70 7.75 -2.99
C ALA A 38 12.39 6.99 -3.28
N LEU A 39 12.01 6.86 -4.56
CA LEU A 39 10.84 6.08 -4.97
C LEU A 39 10.99 4.60 -4.61
N PHE A 40 12.17 4.02 -4.85
CA PHE A 40 12.47 2.65 -4.45
C PHE A 40 12.31 2.47 -2.94
N GLY A 41 12.93 3.33 -2.14
CA GLY A 41 12.84 3.26 -0.67
C GLY A 41 11.40 3.37 -0.18
N TRP A 42 10.62 4.29 -0.76
CA TRP A 42 9.21 4.47 -0.43
C TRP A 42 8.38 3.22 -0.71
N LEU A 43 8.49 2.66 -1.91
CA LEU A 43 7.78 1.45 -2.32
C LEU A 43 8.27 0.22 -1.54
N ALA A 44 9.58 0.15 -1.26
CA ALA A 44 10.17 -0.93 -0.48
C ALA A 44 9.63 -0.97 0.95
N VAL A 45 9.49 0.20 1.60
CA VAL A 45 8.90 0.32 2.93
C VAL A 45 7.43 -0.07 2.90
N GLY A 46 6.63 0.53 2.01
CA GLY A 46 5.19 0.24 1.91
C GLY A 46 4.92 -1.22 1.58
N GLY A 47 5.56 -1.75 0.54
CA GLY A 47 5.43 -3.15 0.11
C GLY A 47 5.96 -4.14 1.15
N GLY A 48 7.08 -3.83 1.80
CA GLY A 48 7.66 -4.63 2.87
C GLY A 48 6.71 -4.77 4.07
N LEU A 49 6.08 -3.68 4.51
CA LEU A 49 5.08 -3.73 5.58
C LEU A 49 3.87 -4.61 5.22
N LEU A 50 3.41 -4.57 3.97
CA LEU A 50 2.32 -5.43 3.52
C LEU A 50 2.72 -6.91 3.51
N ILE A 51 3.94 -7.24 3.07
CA ILE A 51 4.44 -8.62 3.14
C ILE A 51 4.52 -9.08 4.60
N VAL A 52 5.05 -8.24 5.49
CA VAL A 52 5.10 -8.55 6.92
C VAL A 52 3.70 -8.79 7.46
N ALA A 53 2.72 -7.93 7.18
CA ALA A 53 1.34 -8.13 7.61
C ALA A 53 0.69 -9.39 7.00
N GLY A 54 1.10 -9.78 5.79
CA GLY A 54 0.66 -11.01 5.14
C GLY A 54 1.23 -12.28 5.79
N VAL A 55 2.47 -12.25 6.27
CA VAL A 55 3.19 -13.45 6.73
C VAL A 55 3.28 -13.56 8.26
N ARG A 56 3.41 -12.44 8.97
CA ARG A 56 3.58 -12.39 10.42
C ARG A 56 2.30 -11.94 11.10
N GLU A 57 1.94 -12.64 12.16
CA GLU A 57 0.78 -12.33 13.00
C GLU A 57 1.03 -11.08 13.88
N ARG A 58 2.26 -10.90 14.36
CA ARG A 58 2.70 -9.76 15.18
C ARG A 58 4.16 -9.38 14.89
N LEU A 59 4.48 -8.10 15.11
CA LEU A 59 5.85 -7.59 15.32
C LEU A 59 5.92 -6.98 16.71
N GLY A 60 6.62 -7.63 17.64
CA GLY A 60 6.61 -7.23 19.04
C GLY A 60 5.18 -7.25 19.61
N SER A 61 4.72 -6.11 20.13
CA SER A 61 3.35 -5.93 20.64
C SER A 61 2.33 -5.50 19.58
N VAL A 62 2.77 -5.24 18.33
CA VAL A 62 1.90 -4.72 17.27
C VAL A 62 1.38 -5.86 16.40
N GLY A 63 0.06 -5.98 16.31
CA GLY A 63 -0.60 -6.96 15.45
C GLY A 63 -0.52 -6.62 13.95
N TRP A 64 -0.60 -7.65 13.12
CA TRP A 64 -0.61 -7.54 11.66
C TRP A 64 -1.62 -6.52 11.08
N PRO A 65 -2.82 -6.26 11.65
CA PRO A 65 -3.74 -5.27 11.09
C PRO A 65 -3.13 -3.87 11.08
N ARG A 66 -2.48 -3.47 12.18
CA ARG A 66 -1.84 -2.15 12.28
C ARG A 66 -0.62 -2.04 11.37
N ILE A 67 0.15 -3.11 11.22
CA ILE A 67 1.28 -3.16 10.30
C ILE A 67 0.80 -2.96 8.85
N GLY A 68 -0.26 -3.68 8.47
CA GLY A 68 -0.90 -3.55 7.16
C GLY A 68 -1.46 -2.14 6.93
N ALA A 69 -2.12 -1.58 7.93
CA ALA A 69 -2.65 -0.20 7.88
C ALA A 69 -1.55 0.83 7.58
N VAL A 70 -0.39 0.74 8.25
CA VAL A 70 0.74 1.64 7.99
C VAL A 70 1.27 1.44 6.58
N GLY A 71 1.44 0.19 6.13
CA GLY A 71 1.88 -0.10 4.76
C GLY A 71 0.95 0.50 3.70
N LEU A 72 -0.36 0.34 3.87
CA LEU A 72 -1.39 0.93 3.01
C LEU A 72 -1.35 2.46 3.04
N ALA A 73 -1.20 3.07 4.22
CA ALA A 73 -1.12 4.52 4.37
C ALA A 73 0.11 5.12 3.66
N VAL A 74 1.28 4.46 3.77
CA VAL A 74 2.50 4.86 3.06
C VAL A 74 2.27 4.80 1.54
N LEU A 75 1.67 3.73 1.02
CA LEU A 75 1.37 3.62 -0.41
C LEU A 75 0.31 4.64 -0.85
N ALA A 76 -0.69 4.93 -0.02
CA ALA A 76 -1.71 5.92 -0.30
C ALA A 76 -1.13 7.33 -0.43
N LEU A 77 -0.19 7.70 0.45
CA LEU A 77 0.53 8.97 0.36
C LEU A 77 1.30 9.07 -0.97
N GLY A 78 1.94 7.99 -1.42
CA GLY A 78 2.58 7.94 -2.73
C GLY A 78 1.60 8.13 -3.89
N ALA A 79 0.50 7.36 -3.89
CA ALA A 79 -0.54 7.44 -4.92
C ALA A 79 -1.17 8.83 -4.99
N THR A 80 -1.50 9.43 -3.84
CA THR A 80 -2.10 10.77 -3.79
C THR A 80 -1.13 11.86 -4.21
N THR A 81 0.13 11.81 -3.77
CA THR A 81 1.17 12.76 -4.18
C THR A 81 1.37 12.71 -5.69
N LEU A 82 1.54 11.52 -6.26
CA LEU A 82 1.70 11.35 -7.71
C LEU A 82 0.44 11.78 -8.45
N GLY A 83 -0.75 11.44 -7.95
CA GLY A 83 -2.03 11.86 -8.52
C GLY A 83 -2.15 13.38 -8.63
N PHE A 84 -1.92 14.11 -7.53
CA PHE A 84 -1.95 15.57 -7.55
C PHE A 84 -0.86 16.17 -8.44
N THR A 85 0.36 15.63 -8.44
CA THR A 85 1.42 16.14 -9.32
C THR A 85 1.06 16.01 -10.79
N GLN A 86 0.37 14.93 -11.20
CA GLN A 86 -0.09 14.77 -12.58
C GLN A 86 -1.24 15.71 -12.94
N LEU A 87 -2.16 15.97 -12.01
CA LEU A 87 -3.22 16.97 -12.19
C LEU A 87 -2.63 18.39 -12.34
N LEU A 88 -1.65 18.73 -11.51
CA LEU A 88 -0.96 20.03 -11.52
C LEU A 88 -0.10 20.21 -12.78
N ALA A 89 0.52 19.14 -13.28
CA ALA A 89 1.33 19.17 -14.50
C ALA A 89 0.51 19.44 -15.78
N GLY A 90 -0.81 19.21 -15.74
CA GLY A 90 -1.78 19.84 -16.66
C GLY A 90 -1.57 19.64 -18.17
N ALA A 91 -0.94 18.56 -18.62
CA ALA A 91 -0.45 18.46 -20.01
C ALA A 91 -1.35 17.66 -20.99
N GLY A 92 -2.44 17.02 -20.55
CA GLY A 92 -3.36 16.34 -21.46
C GLY A 92 -4.43 15.45 -20.80
N GLY A 93 -5.43 15.03 -21.59
CA GLY A 93 -6.53 14.19 -21.09
C GLY A 93 -6.06 12.85 -20.47
N TRP A 94 -4.99 12.27 -21.00
CA TRP A 94 -4.39 11.04 -20.46
C TRP A 94 -3.73 11.24 -19.10
N THR A 95 -2.98 12.33 -18.91
CA THR A 95 -2.34 12.64 -17.61
C THR A 95 -3.37 12.99 -16.55
N LEU A 96 -4.46 13.66 -16.94
CA LEU A 96 -5.61 13.92 -16.08
C LEU A 96 -6.28 12.62 -15.62
N LEU A 97 -6.57 11.71 -16.55
CA LEU A 97 -7.17 10.42 -16.22
C LEU A 97 -6.28 9.60 -15.28
N ASN A 98 -4.98 9.52 -15.57
CA ASN A 98 -4.04 8.77 -14.74
C ASN A 98 -3.91 9.39 -13.33
N GLY A 99 -3.87 10.72 -13.25
CA GLY A 99 -3.90 11.44 -11.96
C GLY A 99 -5.16 11.13 -11.16
N LEU A 100 -6.34 11.14 -11.80
CA LEU A 100 -7.60 10.79 -11.16
C LEU A 100 -7.62 9.34 -10.66
N VAL A 101 -7.16 8.39 -11.47
CA VAL A 101 -7.07 6.98 -11.09
C VAL A 101 -6.15 6.81 -9.87
N MET A 102 -4.99 7.47 -9.86
CA MET A 102 -4.09 7.43 -8.71
C MET A 102 -4.72 7.99 -7.43
N LEU A 103 -5.51 9.07 -7.53
CA LEU A 103 -6.24 9.60 -6.38
C LEU A 103 -7.33 8.65 -5.87
N VAL A 104 -8.07 8.00 -6.77
CA VAL A 104 -9.07 6.99 -6.39
C VAL A 104 -8.42 5.79 -5.71
N VAL A 105 -7.28 5.31 -6.25
CA VAL A 105 -6.49 4.25 -5.62
C VAL A 105 -5.99 4.69 -4.25
N GLY A 106 -5.47 5.91 -4.13
CA GLY A 106 -5.05 6.49 -2.86
C GLY A 106 -6.17 6.51 -1.83
N LEU A 107 -7.37 6.96 -2.22
CA LEU A 107 -8.55 6.95 -1.35
C LEU A 107 -8.92 5.53 -0.92
N ALA A 108 -8.95 4.57 -1.84
CA ALA A 108 -9.25 3.18 -1.53
C ALA A 108 -8.24 2.58 -0.52
N LEU A 109 -6.95 2.88 -0.69
CA LEU A 109 -5.89 2.46 0.23
C LEU A 109 -6.06 3.10 1.62
N VAL A 110 -6.41 4.39 1.71
CA VAL A 110 -6.69 5.07 3.00
C VAL A 110 -7.88 4.42 3.71
N LEU A 111 -8.97 4.16 3.00
CA LEU A 111 -10.16 3.53 3.59
C LEU A 111 -9.83 2.14 4.13
N LEU A 112 -9.09 1.33 3.38
CA LEU A 112 -8.66 0.02 3.83
C LEU A 112 -7.66 0.11 5.01
N ALA A 113 -6.79 1.12 5.00
CA ALA A 113 -5.89 1.39 6.12
C ALA A 113 -6.67 1.72 7.40
N LEU A 114 -7.72 2.53 7.30
CA LEU A 114 -8.60 2.87 8.42
C LEU A 114 -9.35 1.66 8.95
N GLU A 115 -9.90 0.81 8.07
CA GLU A 115 -10.51 -0.47 8.46
C GLU A 115 -9.53 -1.33 9.27
N CYS A 116 -8.28 -1.44 8.81
CA CYS A 116 -7.25 -2.22 9.48
C CYS A 116 -6.78 -1.58 10.79
N TRP A 117 -6.75 -0.24 10.87
CA TRP A 117 -6.29 0.50 12.05
C TRP A 117 -7.32 0.47 13.18
N LEU A 118 -8.59 0.66 12.84
CA LEU A 118 -9.72 0.69 13.77
C LEU A 118 -10.21 -0.72 14.15
N GLY A 119 -9.69 -1.76 13.49
CA GLY A 119 -10.04 -3.15 13.78
C GLY A 119 -11.40 -3.55 13.22
N GLY A 120 -11.82 -2.95 12.10
CA GLY A 120 -13.03 -3.31 11.37
C GLY A 120 -14.25 -2.46 11.71
N VAL A 121 -14.53 -1.48 10.84
CA VAL A 121 -15.76 -0.67 10.88
C VAL A 121 -16.78 -1.25 9.89
N GLY A 122 -16.35 -1.56 8.67
CA GLY A 122 -17.13 -2.26 7.64
C GLY A 122 -16.76 -3.75 7.49
N ILE A 123 -15.57 -4.16 7.93
CA ILE A 123 -15.15 -5.57 7.97
C ILE A 123 -15.29 -6.09 9.41
N SER A 124 -15.78 -7.32 9.60
CA SER A 124 -15.95 -7.89 10.95
C SER A 124 -14.65 -7.85 11.75
N ALA A 125 -14.73 -7.36 12.99
CA ALA A 125 -13.60 -7.24 13.92
C ALA A 125 -12.87 -8.57 14.18
N GLU A 126 -13.59 -9.69 14.11
CA GLU A 126 -13.02 -11.04 14.21
C GLU A 126 -11.99 -11.32 13.10
N THR A 127 -12.11 -10.66 11.95
CA THR A 127 -11.15 -10.76 10.84
C THR A 127 -9.78 -10.21 11.26
N PHE A 128 -9.75 -9.20 12.12
CA PHE A 128 -8.54 -8.52 12.59
C PHE A 128 -8.05 -9.03 13.95
N ALA A 129 -8.76 -9.99 14.55
CA ALA A 129 -8.33 -10.63 15.77
C ALA A 129 -6.94 -11.27 15.59
N VAL A 130 -6.08 -11.01 16.57
CA VAL A 130 -4.72 -11.51 16.61
C VAL A 130 -4.68 -12.60 17.66
N GLU A 131 -4.36 -13.81 17.23
CA GLU A 131 -4.20 -14.97 18.12
C GLU A 131 -2.85 -14.92 18.87
#